data_AF-A0A6J6Y447-F1
#
_entry.id   AF-A0A6J6Y447-F1
#
_cell.length_a   1.000
_cell.length_b   1.000
_cell.length_c   1.000
_cell.angle_alpha   90.00
_cell.angle_beta   90.00
_cell.angle_gamma   90.00
#
_symmetry.space_group_name_H-M   'P 1'
#
loop_
_entity.id
_entity.type
_entity.pdbx_description
1 polymer ?
#
loop_
_entity_poly.entity_id
_entity_poly.type
_entity_poly.pdbx_seq_one_letter_code
_entity_poly.pdbx_strand_id
1 'polypeptide(L)'
;MITLAISTLALIWIAIAMQTVITFDGQTLRIDKANIESQYLGKVTLLDKTAMRLLRTRDADPAAYLAIKFWEPSGLRIDLNDPRDKTPYWLITSKRGEEIAALLNR
;
A
#
# COMPACT_ATOMS: atom_id res chain seq x y z
N MET A 1 8.85 -35.66 -13.25
CA MET A 1 7.45 -35.21 -13.48
C MET A 1 6.82 -34.65 -12.21
N ILE A 2 6.78 -35.37 -11.09
CA ILE A 2 6.14 -34.92 -9.84
C ILE A 2 6.80 -33.64 -9.28
N THR A 3 8.12 -33.57 -9.23
CA THR A 3 8.85 -32.37 -8.76
C THR A 3 8.52 -31.13 -9.60
N LEU A 4 8.38 -31.28 -10.92
CA LEU A 4 8.04 -30.16 -11.81
C LEU A 4 6.62 -29.65 -11.51
N ALA A 5 5.65 -30.56 -11.33
CA ALA A 5 4.27 -30.20 -11.00
C ALA A 5 4.18 -29.46 -9.65
N ILE A 6 4.89 -29.94 -8.63
CA ILE A 6 4.93 -29.29 -7.31
C ILE A 6 5.58 -27.90 -7.41
N SER A 7 6.70 -27.77 -8.15
CA SER A 7 7.35 -26.48 -8.35
C SER A 7 6.44 -25.48 -9.08
N THR A 8 5.71 -25.91 -10.11
CA THR A 8 4.77 -25.04 -10.82
C THR A 8 3.63 -24.58 -9.90
N LEU A 9 3.04 -25.49 -9.12
CA LEU A 9 1.99 -25.16 -8.15
C LEU A 9 2.50 -24.19 -7.08
N ALA A 10 3.71 -24.41 -6.58
CA ALA A 10 4.34 -23.52 -5.59
C ALA A 10 4.56 -22.11 -6.14
N LEU A 11 5.04 -21.97 -7.39
CA LEU A 11 5.24 -20.67 -8.02
C LEU A 11 3.92 -19.90 -8.19
N ILE A 12 2.85 -20.60 -8.60
CA ILE A 12 1.51 -20.00 -8.72
C ILE A 12 1.01 -19.53 -7.35
N TRP A 13 1.15 -20.37 -6.33
CA TRP A 13 0.72 -20.04 -4.97
C TRP A 13 1.47 -18.82 -4.41
N ILE A 14 2.80 -18.77 -4.60
CA ILE A 14 3.64 -17.63 -4.23
C ILE A 14 3.20 -16.36 -4.97
N ALA A 15 2.92 -16.45 -6.27
CA ALA A 15 2.48 -15.30 -7.05
C ALA A 15 1.14 -14.71 -6.55
N ILE A 16 0.21 -15.57 -6.11
CA ILE A 16 -1.07 -15.14 -5.54
C ILE A 16 -0.87 -14.55 -4.14
N ALA A 17 -0.09 -15.21 -3.29
CA ALA A 17 0.17 -14.76 -1.92
C ALA A 17 0.89 -13.41 -1.85
N MET A 18 1.65 -13.05 -2.89
CA MET A 18 2.33 -11.76 -2.99
C MET A 18 1.43 -10.62 -3.47
N GLN A 19 0.13 -10.82 -3.74
CA GLN A 19 -0.76 -9.75 -4.15
C GLN A 19 -1.16 -8.87 -2.95
N THR A 20 -1.27 -7.56 -3.18
CA THR A 20 -1.78 -6.63 -2.16
C THR A 20 -3.20 -6.28 -2.55
N VAL A 21 -4.13 -6.56 -1.65
CA VAL A 21 -5.54 -6.20 -1.83
C VAL A 21 -5.79 -4.87 -1.14
N ILE A 22 -6.27 -3.90 -1.92
CA ILE A 22 -6.72 -2.60 -1.45
C ILE A 22 -8.23 -2.58 -1.66
N THR A 23 -8.99 -2.43 -0.59
CA THR A 23 -10.45 -2.39 -0.62
C THR A 23 -10.94 -1.15 0.09
N PHE A 24 -11.85 -0.43 -0.55
CA PHE A 24 -12.47 0.75 0.02
C PHE A 24 -13.99 0.57 0.00
N ASP A 25 -14.59 0.66 1.18
CA ASP A 25 -16.04 0.44 1.40
C ASP A 25 -16.79 1.78 1.63
N GLY A 26 -16.18 2.90 1.25
CA GLY A 26 -16.69 4.26 1.53
C GLY A 26 -16.46 4.75 2.96
N GLN A 27 -16.53 3.85 3.95
CA GLN A 27 -16.31 4.16 5.37
C GLN A 27 -14.95 3.69 5.88
N THR A 28 -14.40 2.63 5.31
CA THR A 28 -13.14 2.04 5.77
C THR A 28 -12.25 1.71 4.58
N LEU A 29 -11.00 2.16 4.65
CA LEU A 29 -9.93 1.74 3.76
C LEU A 29 -9.20 0.55 4.38
N ARG A 30 -9.13 -0.55 3.63
CA ARG A 30 -8.43 -1.78 4.03
C ARG A 30 -7.27 -2.03 3.07
N ILE A 31 -6.09 -2.23 3.63
CA ILE A 31 -4.85 -2.53 2.89
C ILE A 31 -4.16 -3.69 3.56
N ASP A 32 -4.22 -4.85 2.90
CA ASP A 32 -3.76 -6.12 3.47
C ASP A 32 -4.40 -6.37 4.86
N LYS A 33 -3.62 -6.31 5.94
CA LYS A 33 -4.11 -6.51 7.32
C LYS A 33 -4.51 -5.21 8.02
N ALA A 34 -4.10 -4.05 7.50
CA ALA A 34 -4.41 -2.76 8.10
C ALA A 34 -5.78 -2.25 7.64
N ASN A 35 -6.52 -1.68 8.58
CA ASN A 35 -7.83 -1.09 8.35
C ASN A 35 -7.87 0.29 9.03
N ILE A 36 -8.44 1.26 8.34
CA ILE A 36 -8.59 2.62 8.86
C ILE A 36 -9.89 3.23 8.34
N GLU A 37 -10.55 3.99 9.20
CA GLU A 37 -11.80 4.67 8.86
C GLU A 37 -11.53 5.92 8.02
N SER A 38 -12.43 6.22 7.08
CA SER A 38 -12.30 7.35 6.15
C SER A 38 -12.24 8.71 6.84
N GLN A 39 -12.80 8.83 8.04
CA GLN A 39 -12.72 10.06 8.85
C GLN A 39 -11.29 10.44 9.27
N TYR A 40 -10.38 9.46 9.32
CA TYR A 40 -8.98 9.68 9.69
C TYR A 40 -8.06 9.79 8.47
N LEU A 41 -8.59 9.57 7.26
CA LEU A 41 -7.84 9.81 6.04
C LEU A 41 -7.70 11.32 5.80
N GLY A 42 -6.46 11.76 5.71
CA GLY A 42 -6.09 13.09 5.28
C GLY A 42 -5.74 13.12 3.79
N LYS A 43 -4.71 13.90 3.48
CA LYS A 43 -4.30 14.18 2.10
C LYS A 43 -3.72 12.92 1.43
N VAL A 44 -4.23 12.61 0.24
CA VAL A 44 -3.65 11.60 -0.65
C VAL A 44 -2.69 12.27 -1.63
N THR A 45 -1.43 11.87 -1.61
CA THR A 45 -0.38 12.38 -2.48
C THR A 45 0.15 11.27 -3.37
N LEU A 46 0.07 11.45 -4.69
CA LEU A 46 0.67 10.54 -5.65
C LEU A 46 2.20 10.66 -5.61
N LEU A 47 2.90 9.53 -5.60
CA LEU A 47 4.36 9.49 -5.54
C LEU A 47 4.94 8.92 -6.81
N ASP A 48 5.77 9.72 -7.47
CA ASP A 48 6.66 9.26 -8.53
C ASP A 48 7.85 8.49 -7.94
N LYS A 49 8.59 7.77 -8.80
CA LYS A 49 9.73 6.92 -8.45
C LYS A 49 10.75 7.60 -7.53
N THR A 50 11.07 8.87 -7.79
CA THR A 50 12.03 9.63 -6.99
C THR A 50 11.50 9.90 -5.59
N ALA A 51 10.27 10.37 -5.48
CA ALA A 51 9.64 10.67 -4.20
C ALA A 51 9.42 9.39 -3.37
N MET A 52 9.01 8.30 -4.03
CA MET A 52 8.86 6.99 -3.39
C MET A 52 10.19 6.45 -2.87
N ARG A 53 11.29 6.63 -3.60
CA ARG A 53 12.63 6.24 -3.14
C ARG A 53 13.04 7.01 -1.88
N LEU A 54 12.77 8.30 -1.81
CA LEU A 54 13.11 9.13 -0.66
C LEU A 54 12.35 8.69 0.59
N LEU A 55 11.03 8.48 0.47
CA LEU A 55 10.16 8.05 1.58
C LEU A 55 10.41 6.61 2.04
N ARG A 56 11.08 5.78 1.23
CA ARG A 56 11.54 4.44 1.65
C ARG A 56 12.92 4.44 2.29
N THR A 57 13.67 5.52 2.15
CA THR A 57 15.07 5.59 2.57
C THR A 57 15.28 6.77 3.51
N ARG A 58 15.80 7.88 2.99
CA ARG A 58 16.24 9.04 3.78
C ARG A 58 15.11 9.66 4.61
N ASP A 59 13.92 9.75 4.03
CA ASP A 59 12.78 10.48 4.61
C ASP A 59 11.72 9.51 5.18
N ALA A 60 12.12 8.24 5.42
CA ALA A 60 11.26 7.22 5.98
C ALA A 60 10.99 7.49 7.47
N ASP A 61 9.72 7.43 7.85
CA ASP A 61 9.31 7.55 9.25
C ASP A 61 9.08 6.14 9.83
N PRO A 62 9.71 5.77 10.96
CA PRO A 62 9.51 4.46 11.58
C PRO A 62 8.09 4.22 12.10
N ALA A 63 7.31 5.29 12.36
CA ALA A 63 5.93 5.18 12.80
C ALA A 63 4.95 5.01 11.62
N ALA A 64 5.39 5.19 10.38
CA ALA A 64 4.51 5.05 9.21
C ALA A 64 4.19 3.60 8.91
N TYR A 65 2.96 3.35 8.45
CA TYR A 65 2.59 2.04 7.93
C TYR A 65 3.08 1.90 6.49
N LEU A 66 3.87 0.86 6.23
CA LEU A 66 4.53 0.63 4.94
C LEU A 66 3.93 -0.61 4.26
N ALA A 67 3.02 -0.39 3.31
CA ALA A 67 2.50 -1.42 2.41
C ALA A 67 3.23 -1.34 1.06
N ILE A 68 4.55 -1.55 1.08
CA ILE A 68 5.42 -1.34 -0.06
C ILE A 68 5.99 -2.63 -0.63
N LYS A 69 6.15 -2.67 -1.97
CA LYS A 69 6.89 -3.73 -2.67
C LYS A 69 8.16 -3.19 -3.28
N PHE A 70 9.26 -3.92 -3.12
CA PHE A 70 10.57 -3.46 -3.58
C PHE A 70 10.65 -3.31 -5.11
N TRP A 71 9.88 -4.10 -5.86
CA TRP A 71 9.86 -4.07 -7.33
C TRP A 71 8.94 -3.02 -7.94
N GLU A 72 8.04 -2.43 -7.15
CA GLU A 72 7.12 -1.41 -7.63
C GLU A 72 7.68 -0.02 -7.30
N PRO A 73 8.09 0.79 -8.31
CA PRO A 73 8.71 2.09 -8.07
C PRO A 73 7.73 3.19 -7.67
N SER A 74 6.46 3.11 -8.05
CA SER A 74 5.46 4.17 -7.81
C SER A 74 4.43 3.77 -6.75
N GLY A 75 3.68 4.77 -6.29
CA GLY A 75 2.68 4.55 -5.27
C GLY A 75 1.99 5.84 -4.83
N LEU A 76 1.48 5.81 -3.62
CA LEU A 76 0.81 6.94 -3.00
C LEU A 76 1.08 6.97 -1.51
N ARG A 77 1.06 8.18 -0.96
CA ARG A 77 1.11 8.46 0.47
C ARG A 77 -0.25 8.97 0.91
N ILE A 78 -0.78 8.40 1.97
CA ILE A 78 -2.02 8.86 2.61
C ILE A 78 -1.64 9.39 3.98
N ASP A 79 -1.78 10.70 4.19
CA ASP A 79 -1.59 11.27 5.52
C ASP A 79 -2.74 10.84 6.44
N LEU A 80 -2.44 10.54 7.69
CA LEU A 80 -3.42 10.14 8.67
C LEU A 80 -3.58 11.17 9.78
N ASN A 81 -4.81 11.32 10.26
CA ASN A 81 -5.14 12.24 11.35
C ASN A 81 -5.98 11.54 12.41
N ASP A 82 -5.51 10.39 12.91
CA ASP A 82 -6.12 9.68 14.03
C ASP A 82 -5.49 10.13 15.36
N PRO A 83 -6.25 10.70 16.31
CA PRO A 83 -5.71 11.06 17.62
C PRO A 83 -5.34 9.84 18.49
N ARG A 84 -5.79 8.63 18.14
CA ARG A 84 -5.56 7.39 18.90
C ARG A 84 -4.27 6.69 18.48
N ASP A 85 -3.85 6.87 17.24
CA ASP A 85 -2.65 6.25 16.67
C ASP A 85 -1.63 7.31 16.26
N LYS A 86 -0.35 7.06 16.53
CA LYS A 86 0.75 7.97 16.15
C LYS A 86 1.23 7.76 14.72
N THR A 87 0.63 6.83 13.97
CA THR A 87 0.96 6.59 12.57
C THR A 87 0.72 7.85 11.72
N PRO A 88 1.76 8.52 11.21
CA PRO A 88 1.60 9.81 10.53
C PRO A 88 1.07 9.68 9.11
N TYR A 89 1.44 8.60 8.41
CA TYR A 89 1.01 8.34 7.05
C TYR A 89 1.11 6.86 6.70
N TRP A 90 0.37 6.46 5.67
CA TRP A 90 0.48 5.17 5.01
C TRP A 90 1.20 5.33 3.68
N LEU A 91 2.25 4.53 3.47
CA LEU A 91 2.99 4.47 2.22
C LEU A 91 2.65 3.19 1.46
N ILE A 92 2.03 3.33 0.30
CA ILE A 92 1.45 2.20 -0.43
C ILE A 92 2.00 2.16 -1.84
N THR A 93 2.50 1.00 -2.26
CA THR A 93 2.83 0.75 -3.68
C THR A 93 1.61 0.34 -4.47
N SER A 94 1.40 0.98 -5.61
CA SER A 94 0.37 0.58 -6.57
C SER A 94 0.67 1.12 -7.95
N LYS A 95 0.46 0.28 -8.98
CA LYS A 95 0.49 0.71 -10.39
C LYS A 95 -0.70 1.61 -10.75
N ARG A 96 -1.80 1.50 -10.02
CA ARG A 96 -3.06 2.24 -10.23
C ARG A 96 -3.24 3.33 -9.18
N GLY A 97 -2.15 3.99 -8.79
CA GLY A 97 -2.18 4.99 -7.73
C GLY A 97 -3.12 6.17 -8.03
N GLU A 98 -3.19 6.59 -9.30
CA GLU A 98 -4.05 7.71 -9.73
C GLU A 98 -5.53 7.38 -9.52
N GLU A 99 -5.93 6.17 -9.86
CA GLU A 99 -7.31 5.71 -9.69
C GLU A 99 -7.69 5.60 -8.23
N ILE A 100 -6.76 5.13 -7.38
CA ILE A 100 -6.97 5.07 -5.93
C ILE A 100 -7.11 6.48 -5.36
N ALA A 101 -6.24 7.41 -5.76
CA ALA A 101 -6.31 8.80 -5.31
C ALA A 101 -7.63 9.48 -5.76
N ALA A 102 -8.08 9.20 -6.98
CA ALA A 102 -9.35 9.71 -7.49
C ALA A 102 -10.56 9.14 -6.73
N LEU A 103 -10.50 7.88 -6.29
CA LEU A 103 -11.55 7.26 -5.47
C LEU A 103 -11.59 7.81 -4.05
N LEU A 104 -10.44 8.10 -3.46
CA LEU A 104 -10.34 8.60 -2.07
C LEU A 104 -10.60 10.10 -1.93
N ASN A 105 -10.42 10.88 -3.00
CA ASN A 105 -10.70 12.32 -3.02
C ASN A 105 -12.14 12.68 -3.41
N ARG A 106 -13.02 11.68 -3.62
CA ARG A 106 -14.45 11.89 -3.86
C ARG A 106 -15.22 11.96 -2.56
#